data_AF-A0A7J3TNZ0-F1
#
_entry.id   AF-A0A7J3TNZ0-F1
#
_cell.length_a   1.000
_cell.length_b   1.000
_cell.length_c   1.000
_cell.angle_alpha   90.00
_cell.angle_beta   90.00
_cell.angle_gamma   90.00
#
_symmetry.space_group_name_H-M   'P 1'
#
loop_
_entity.id
_entity.type
_entity.pdbx_description
1 polymer ?
#
loop_
_entity_poly.entity_id
_entity_poly.type
_entity_poly.pdbx_seq_one_letter_code
_entity_poly.pdbx_strand_id
1 'polypeptide(L)'
;MGETTPFILLMLSTLSIIFWSIFSVWISRNREKIPGRLFEYLFFLFLFLASYFLTWAASGVLEGPQVLSRISLMVVCVISALYTGYFHYIKKI
;
A
#
# COMPACT_ATOMS: atom_id res chain seq x y z
N MET A 1 -13.18 -3.66 24.68
CA MET A 1 -12.07 -3.71 23.71
C MET A 1 -12.62 -3.43 22.31
N GLY A 2 -12.79 -2.16 21.94
CA GLY A 2 -13.37 -1.79 20.64
C GLY A 2 -12.88 -0.47 20.05
N GLU A 3 -12.05 0.28 20.79
CA GLU A 3 -11.64 1.63 20.38
C GLU A 3 -10.25 1.66 19.73
N THR A 4 -9.36 0.72 19.99
CA THR A 4 -7.98 0.72 19.45
C THR A 4 -7.89 0.41 17.95
N THR A 5 -8.90 -0.25 17.39
CA THR A 5 -8.93 -0.77 16.02
C THR A 5 -9.00 0.29 14.91
N PRO A 6 -9.86 1.32 14.96
CA PRO A 6 -9.84 2.40 13.96
C PRO A 6 -8.55 3.22 14.01
N PHE A 7 -7.97 3.41 15.21
CA PHE A 7 -6.71 4.14 15.35
C PHE A 7 -5.54 3.42 14.68
N ILE A 8 -5.46 2.08 14.78
CA ILE A 8 -4.37 1.32 14.13
C ILE A 8 -4.44 1.44 12.60
N LEU A 9 -5.63 1.35 12.01
CA LEU A 9 -5.81 1.51 10.56
C LEU A 9 -5.45 2.92 10.11
N LEU A 10 -5.81 3.93 10.90
CA LEU A 10 -5.49 5.33 10.63
C LEU A 10 -3.98 5.61 10.82
N MET A 11 -3.34 5.04 11.84
CA MET A 11 -1.89 5.10 12.04
C MET A 11 -1.12 4.44 10.89
N LEU A 12 -1.48 3.23 10.49
CA LEU A 12 -0.76 2.52 9.42
C LEU A 12 -0.95 3.20 8.06
N SER A 13 -2.14 3.72 7.76
CA SER A 13 -2.38 4.47 6.53
C SER A 13 -1.62 5.80 6.51
N THR A 14 -1.64 6.56 7.60
CA THR A 14 -0.86 7.82 7.70
C THR A 14 0.64 7.57 7.62
N LEU A 15 1.17 6.55 8.30
CA LEU A 15 2.57 6.16 8.20
C LEU A 15 2.95 5.74 6.77
N SER A 16 2.10 4.98 6.09
CA SER A 16 2.32 4.59 4.69
C SER A 16 2.36 5.81 3.76
N ILE A 17 1.44 6.76 3.94
CA ILE A 17 1.41 8.02 3.18
C ILE A 17 2.67 8.85 3.43
N ILE A 18 3.10 8.99 4.69
CA ILE A 18 4.31 9.74 5.06
C ILE A 18 5.54 9.06 4.44
N PHE A 19 5.65 7.74 4.59
CA PHE A 19 6.74 6.95 4.01
C PHE A 19 6.83 7.15 2.50
N TRP A 20 5.72 6.96 1.78
CA TRP A 20 5.70 7.14 0.33
C TRP A 20 5.92 8.58 -0.11
N SER A 21 5.48 9.57 0.67
CA SER A 21 5.73 10.97 0.39
C SER A 21 7.21 11.33 0.52
N ILE A 22 7.89 10.87 1.58
CA ILE A 22 9.34 11.08 1.73
C ILE A 22 10.10 10.32 0.64
N PHE A 23 9.71 9.07 0.39
CA PHE A 23 10.30 8.24 -0.65
C PHE A 23 10.10 8.85 -2.05
N SER A 24 8.97 9.53 -2.29
CA SER A 24 8.69 10.26 -3.53
C SER A 24 9.73 11.34 -3.84
N VAL A 25 10.12 12.09 -2.81
CA VAL A 25 11.10 13.18 -2.93
C VAL A 25 12.47 12.59 -3.19
N TRP A 26 12.81 11.50 -2.51
CA TRP A 26 14.07 10.80 -2.69
C TRP A 26 14.20 10.17 -4.09
N ILE A 27 13.18 9.45 -4.56
CA ILE A 27 13.14 8.89 -5.92
C ILE A 27 13.26 10.02 -6.95
N SER A 28 12.52 11.12 -6.77
CA SER A 28 12.56 12.23 -7.73
C SER A 28 13.95 12.88 -7.83
N ARG A 29 14.74 12.86 -6.75
CA ARG A 29 16.15 13.31 -6.75
C ARG A 29 17.09 12.28 -7.38
N ASN A 30 16.79 11.00 -7.27
CA ASN A 30 17.63 9.89 -7.75
C ASN A 30 17.10 9.21 -9.02
N ARG A 31 16.18 9.85 -9.76
CA ARG A 31 15.43 9.25 -10.89
C ARG A 31 16.33 8.64 -11.96
N GLU A 32 17.53 9.19 -12.17
CA GLU A 32 18.47 8.73 -13.20
C GLU A 32 19.10 7.37 -12.87
N LYS A 33 19.05 6.94 -11.60
CA LYS A 33 19.62 5.68 -11.12
C LYS A 33 18.59 4.57 -10.97
N ILE A 34 17.29 4.89 -11.03
CA ILE A 34 16.22 3.94 -10.72
C ILE A 34 15.52 3.57 -12.03
N PRO A 35 15.62 2.30 -12.49
CA PRO A 35 14.90 1.88 -13.68
C PRO A 35 13.39 1.85 -13.40
N GLY A 36 12.61 2.58 -14.20
CA GLY A 36 11.15 2.69 -14.06
C GLY A 36 10.40 1.35 -14.01
N ARG A 37 10.96 0.30 -14.62
CA ARG A 37 10.44 -1.08 -14.55
C ARG A 37 10.26 -1.60 -13.12
N LEU A 38 11.07 -1.15 -12.17
CA LEU A 38 10.92 -1.54 -10.75
C LEU A 38 9.58 -1.08 -10.18
N PHE A 39 9.12 0.13 -10.55
CA PHE A 39 7.84 0.65 -10.09
C PHE A 39 6.67 -0.10 -10.73
N GLU A 40 6.81 -0.55 -11.97
CA GLU A 40 5.83 -1.41 -12.64
C GLU A 40 5.65 -2.75 -11.90
N TYR A 41 6.76 -3.43 -11.57
CA TYR A 41 6.70 -4.67 -10.81
C TYR A 41 6.11 -4.47 -9.40
N LEU A 42 6.54 -3.41 -8.70
CA LEU A 42 6.01 -3.09 -7.38
C LEU A 42 4.51 -2.76 -7.44
N PHE A 43 4.07 -2.04 -8.46
CA PHE A 43 2.67 -1.73 -8.69
C PHE A 43 1.83 -3.00 -8.80
N PHE A 44 2.21 -3.93 -9.69
CA PHE A 44 1.49 -5.19 -9.86
C PHE A 44 1.56 -6.07 -8.61
N LEU A 45 2.69 -6.08 -7.91
CA LEU A 45 2.85 -6.82 -6.65
C LEU A 45 1.87 -6.31 -5.59
N PHE A 46 1.80 -4.99 -5.39
CA PHE A 46 0.90 -4.40 -4.39
C PHE A 46 -0.58 -4.56 -4.78
N LEU A 47 -0.92 -4.46 -6.06
CA LEU A 47 -2.27 -4.74 -6.57
C LEU A 47 -2.66 -6.20 -6.36
N PHE A 48 -1.76 -7.13 -6.63
CA PHE A 48 -1.98 -8.54 -6.40
C PHE A 48 -2.20 -8.81 -4.91
N LEU A 49 -1.35 -8.26 -4.04
CA LEU A 49 -1.48 -8.40 -2.59
C LEU A 49 -2.80 -7.81 -2.08
N ALA A 50 -3.16 -6.61 -2.54
CA ALA A 50 -4.43 -5.97 -2.19
C ALA A 50 -5.63 -6.84 -2.62
N SER A 51 -5.59 -7.37 -3.84
CA SER A 51 -6.65 -8.24 -4.38
C SER A 51 -6.73 -9.57 -3.63
N TYR A 52 -5.58 -10.14 -3.25
CA TYR A 52 -5.51 -11.34 -2.42
C TYR A 52 -6.17 -11.08 -1.07
N PHE A 53 -5.77 -10.02 -0.36
CA PHE A 53 -6.38 -9.69 0.93
C PHE A 53 -7.87 -9.36 0.82
N LEU A 54 -8.30 -8.69 -0.25
CA LEU A 54 -9.71 -8.38 -0.50
C LEU A 54 -10.54 -9.65 -0.73
N THR A 55 -10.09 -10.54 -1.62
CA THR A 55 -10.76 -11.82 -1.93
C THR A 55 -10.88 -12.67 -0.67
N TRP A 56 -9.83 -12.66 0.14
CA TRP A 56 -9.77 -13.42 1.37
C TRP A 56 -10.66 -12.80 2.46
N ALA A 57 -10.72 -11.48 2.58
CA ALA A 57 -11.68 -10.79 3.46
C ALA A 57 -13.14 -11.06 3.03
N ALA A 58 -13.40 -11.08 1.72
CA ALA A 58 -14.72 -11.39 1.16
C ALA A 58 -15.13 -12.86 1.32
N SER A 59 -14.17 -13.78 1.51
CA SER A 59 -14.46 -15.21 1.70
C SER A 59 -15.18 -15.53 3.01
N GLY A 60 -15.26 -14.59 3.96
CA GLY A 60 -15.98 -14.77 5.23
C GLY A 60 -15.36 -15.82 6.17
N VAL A 61 -14.17 -16.33 5.84
CA VAL A 61 -13.50 -17.44 6.53
C VAL A 61 -13.00 -17.09 7.95
N LEU A 62 -13.06 -15.82 8.37
CA LEU A 62 -12.57 -15.40 9.68
C LEU A 62 -13.49 -14.40 10.38
N GLU A 63 -13.84 -14.73 11.62
CA GLU A 63 -14.46 -13.83 12.59
C GLU A 63 -13.40 -13.37 13.61
N GLY A 64 -13.37 -12.07 13.93
CA GLY A 64 -12.56 -11.52 15.02
C GLY A 64 -11.46 -10.51 14.65
N PRO A 65 -10.56 -10.17 15.61
CA PRO A 65 -9.59 -9.06 15.48
C PRO A 65 -8.57 -9.21 14.33
N GLN A 66 -8.40 -10.43 13.81
CA GLN A 66 -7.51 -10.72 12.68
C GLN A 66 -8.04 -10.19 11.35
N VAL A 67 -9.34 -9.94 11.23
CA VAL A 67 -9.94 -9.34 10.02
C VAL A 67 -9.46 -7.90 9.86
N LEU A 68 -9.41 -7.14 10.96
CA LEU A 68 -9.04 -5.73 10.96
C LEU A 68 -7.56 -5.51 10.65
N SER A 69 -6.67 -6.33 11.20
CA SER A 69 -5.24 -6.26 10.85
C SER A 69 -5.01 -6.53 9.36
N ARG A 70 -5.72 -7.50 8.78
CA ARG A 70 -5.64 -7.81 7.35
C ARG A 70 -6.24 -6.72 6.46
N ILE A 71 -7.36 -6.11 6.86
CA ILE A 71 -7.91 -4.94 6.16
C ILE A 71 -6.92 -3.78 6.19
N SER A 72 -6.25 -3.53 7.32
CA SER A 72 -5.24 -2.48 7.39
C SER A 72 -4.06 -2.75 6.44
N LEU A 73 -3.62 -4.00 6.31
CA LEU A 73 -2.61 -4.40 5.33
C LEU A 73 -3.09 -4.22 3.88
N MET A 74 -4.35 -4.57 3.59
CA MET A 74 -4.96 -4.33 2.28
C MET A 74 -4.93 -2.84 1.93
N VAL A 75 -5.33 -1.96 2.87
CA VAL A 75 -5.32 -0.50 2.68
C VAL A 75 -3.90 0.00 2.43
N VAL A 76 -2.91 -0.47 3.18
CA VAL A 76 -1.49 -0.11 2.96
C VAL A 76 -1.00 -0.58 1.59
N CYS A 77 -1.40 -1.77 1.13
CA CYS A 77 -1.09 -2.26 -0.20
C CYS A 77 -1.73 -1.38 -1.30
N VAL A 78 -2.99 -0.98 -1.14
CA VAL A 78 -3.67 -0.08 -2.08
C VAL A 78 -2.96 1.27 -2.14
N ILE A 79 -2.64 1.89 -0.99
CA ILE A 79 -1.89 3.14 -0.94
C ILE A 79 -0.54 2.99 -1.66
N SER A 80 0.17 1.89 -1.41
CA SER A 80 1.47 1.61 -2.04
C SER A 80 1.35 1.39 -3.55
N ALA A 81 0.29 0.74 -4.01
CA ALA A 81 -0.03 0.61 -5.43
C ALA A 81 -0.32 1.99 -6.06
N LEU A 82 -1.07 2.87 -5.40
CA LEU A 82 -1.35 4.22 -5.92
C LEU A 82 -0.06 5.04 -6.11
N TYR A 83 0.85 5.01 -5.14
CA TYR A 83 2.12 5.73 -5.25
C TYR A 83 3.05 5.14 -6.32
N THR A 84 3.21 3.81 -6.36
CA THR A 84 4.03 3.15 -7.39
C THR A 84 3.48 3.37 -8.80
N GLY A 85 2.16 3.27 -8.96
CA GLY A 85 1.47 3.61 -10.20
C GLY A 85 1.66 5.08 -10.59
N TYR A 86 1.57 6.01 -9.63
CA TYR A 86 1.84 7.42 -9.86
C TYR A 86 3.27 7.66 -10.36
N PHE A 87 4.29 7.03 -9.76
CA PHE A 87 5.68 7.18 -10.21
C PHE A 87 5.89 6.66 -11.63
N HIS A 88 5.37 5.47 -11.92
CA HIS A 88 5.59 4.81 -13.21
C HIS A 88 4.76 5.43 -14.34
N TYR A 89 3.44 5.57 -14.15
CA TYR A 89 2.53 5.95 -15.23
C TYR A 89 2.38 7.46 -15.40
N ILE A 90 2.40 8.24 -14.31
CA ILE A 90 2.18 9.70 -14.36
C ILE A 90 3.51 10.44 -14.42
N LYS A 91 4.42 10.15 -13.49
CA LYS A 91 5.75 10.80 -13.44
C LYS A 91 6.74 10.24 -14.46
N LYS A 92 6.47 9.06 -15.05
CA LYS A 92 7.33 8.37 -16.02
C LYS A 92 8.80 8.28 -15.58
N ILE A 93 9.00 7.99 -14.29
CA ILE A 93 10.30 7.58 -13.75
C ILE A 93 10.51 6.11 -14.11
#